data_AF-A0A9W6H3S2-F1
#
_entry.id   AF-A0A9W6H3S2-F1
#
_cell.length_a   1.000
_cell.length_b   1.000
_cell.length_c   1.000
_cell.angle_alpha   90.00
_cell.angle_beta   90.00
_cell.angle_gamma   90.00
#
_symmetry.space_group_name_H-M   'P 1'
#
loop_
_entity.id
_entity.type
_entity.pdbx_description
1 polymer ?
#
loop_
_entity_poly.entity_id
_entity_poly.type
_entity_poly.pdbx_seq_one_letter_code
_entity_poly.pdbx_strand_id
1 'polypeptide(L)' 'MFCDGVLVLREGRVVAAGDPAEVLTPELIADVYGVRADVSRDPETGRATVLFRPGAPAPVG' A
#
# COMPACT_ATOMS: atom_id res chain seq x y z
N MET A 1 -1.81 5.43 -10.97
CA MET A 1 -0.47 5.69 -10.43
C MET A 1 0.51 5.85 -11.60
N PHE A 2 1.36 6.89 -11.60
CA PHE A 2 2.25 7.24 -12.73
C PHE A 2 3.74 7.03 -12.42
N CYS A 3 4.06 6.44 -11.28
CA CYS A 3 5.42 6.25 -10.81
C CYS A 3 5.92 4.86 -11.19
N ASP A 4 7.19 4.75 -11.60
CA ASP A 4 7.86 3.47 -11.83
C ASP A 4 8.39 2.83 -10.53
N GLY A 5 8.38 3.58 -9.43
CA GLY A 5 8.77 3.11 -8.11
C GLY A 5 8.12 3.92 -7.00
N VAL A 6 8.03 3.32 -5.82
CA VAL A 6 7.53 3.96 -4.60
C VAL A 6 8.47 3.71 -3.43
N LEU A 7 8.57 4.69 -2.54
CA LEU A 7 9.26 4.63 -1.26
C LEU A 7 8.23 4.91 -0.17
N VAL A 8 8.11 4.02 0.80
CA VAL A 8 7.22 4.18 1.94
C VAL A 8 8.04 4.54 3.16
N LEU A 9 7.67 5.64 3.81
CA LEU A 9 8.34 6.17 4.98
C LEU A 9 7.46 6.02 6.22
N ARG A 10 8.06 5.62 7.34
CA ARG A 10 7.45 5.66 8.67
C ARG A 10 8.47 6.22 9.65
N GLU A 11 8.07 7.24 10.41
CA GLU A 11 8.95 7.90 11.40
C GLU A 11 10.31 8.36 10.81
N GLY A 12 10.27 8.89 9.58
CA GLY A 12 11.47 9.40 8.88
C GLY A 12 12.41 8.32 8.34
N ARG A 13 12.00 7.03 8.35
CA ARG A 13 12.80 5.91 7.84
C ARG A 13 12.07 5.20 6.70
N VAL A 14 12.83 4.71 5.73
CA VAL A 14 12.31 3.85 4.66
C VAL A 14 11.95 2.49 5.24
N VAL A 15 10.70 2.08 5.05
CA VAL A 15 10.19 0.78 5.49
C VAL A 15 9.92 -0.16 4.31
N ALA A 16 9.69 0.38 3.11
CA ALA A 16 9.59 -0.40 1.87
C ALA A 16 9.96 0.45 0.65
N ALA A 17 10.48 -0.18 -0.40
CA ALA A 17 10.81 0.47 -1.66
C ALA A 17 10.76 -0.53 -2.82
N GLY A 18 10.30 -0.10 -4.00
CA GLY A 18 10.21 -0.98 -5.17
C GLY A 18 9.04 -0.65 -6.10
N ASP A 19 8.61 -1.64 -6.89
CA ASP A 19 7.46 -1.53 -7.78
C ASP A 19 6.18 -1.28 -6.96
N PRO A 20 5.33 -0.32 -7.34
CA PRO A 20 4.13 -0.01 -6.57
C PRO A 20 3.14 -1.17 -6.41
N ALA A 21 3.00 -2.05 -7.41
CA ALA A 21 2.12 -3.21 -7.36
C ALA A 21 2.64 -4.31 -6.42
N GLU A 22 3.92 -4.28 -6.07
CA GLU A 22 4.53 -5.20 -5.10
C GLU A 22 4.62 -4.57 -3.70
N VAL A 23 4.93 -3.28 -3.62
CA VAL A 23 5.14 -2.57 -2.35
C VAL A 23 3.83 -2.21 -1.66
N LEU A 24 2.83 -1.73 -2.39
CA LEU A 24 1.59 -1.25 -1.79
C LEU A 24 0.68 -2.43 -1.46
N THR A 25 0.87 -3.07 -0.30
CA THR A 25 -0.04 -4.11 0.19
C THR A 25 -1.04 -3.55 1.21
N PRO A 26 -2.21 -4.19 1.40
CA PRO A 26 -3.15 -3.84 2.47
C PRO A 26 -2.49 -3.76 3.86
N GLU A 27 -1.58 -4.70 4.15
CA GLU A 27 -0.88 -4.81 5.43
C GLU A 27 0.08 -3.63 5.63
N LEU A 28 0.89 -3.30 4.62
CA LEU A 28 1.79 -2.15 4.70
C LEU A 28 1.01 -0.85 4.87
N ILE A 29 -0.12 -0.70 4.18
CA ILE A 29 -0.98 0.48 4.30
C ILE A 29 -1.57 0.57 5.71
N ALA A 30 -2.00 -0.55 6.29
CA ALA A 30 -2.49 -0.60 7.66
C ALA A 30 -1.41 -0.19 8.67
N ASP A 31 -0.19 -0.71 8.53
CA ASP A 31 0.91 -0.46 9.47
C ASP A 31 1.45 0.99 9.43
N VAL A 32 1.42 1.61 8.24
CA VAL A 32 1.96 2.96 8.02
C VAL A 32 0.91 4.04 8.19
N TYR A 33 -0.31 3.82 7.70
CA TYR A 33 -1.37 4.83 7.69
C TYR A 33 -2.47 4.59 8.72
N GLY A 34 -2.54 3.41 9.35
CA GLY A 34 -3.54 3.10 10.38
C GLY A 34 -4.95 2.93 9.82
N VAL A 35 -5.09 2.57 8.53
CA VAL A 35 -6.36 2.43 7.83
C VAL A 35 -6.46 1.09 7.12
N ARG A 36 -7.67 0.67 6.77
CA ARG A 36 -7.86 -0.44 5.84
C ARG A 36 -7.78 0.04 4.39
N ALA A 37 -7.28 -0.82 3.53
CA ALA A 37 -7.31 -0.62 2.10
C ALA A 37 -7.47 -1.95 1.37
N ASP A 38 -8.19 -1.92 0.24
CA ASP A 38 -8.08 -2.99 -0.75
C ASP A 38 -7.05 -2.55 -1.77
N VAL A 39 -6.14 -3.46 -2.14
CA VAL A 39 -5.22 -3.23 -3.25
C VAL A 39 -5.47 -4.27 -4.32
N SER A 40 -5.67 -3.79 -5.54
CA SER A 40 -5.79 -4.63 -6.72
C SER A 40 -4.78 -4.22 -7.78
N ARG A 41 -4.42 -5.18 -8.63
CA ARG A 41 -3.60 -4.95 -9.81
C ARG A 41 -4.50 -4.93 -11.04
N ASP A 42 -4.40 -3.87 -11.81
CA ASP A 42 -5.08 -3.77 -13.09
C ASP A 42 -4.48 -4.81 -14.07
N PRO A 43 -5.29 -5.70 -14.68
CA PRO A 43 -4.78 -6.79 -15.50
C PRO A 43 -4.23 -6.35 -16.86
N GLU A 44 -4.66 -5.19 -17.37
CA GLU A 44 -4.22 -4.69 -18.69
C GLU A 44 -2.93 -3.88 -18.58
N THR A 45 -2.82 -3.04 -17.54
CA THR A 45 -1.74 -2.08 -17.35
C THR A 45 -0.73 -2.51 -16.29
N GLY A 46 -1.05 -3.51 -15.47
CA GLY A 46 -0.22 -3.97 -14.37
C GLY A 46 -0.14 -3.00 -13.18
N ARG A 47 -0.87 -1.88 -13.21
CA ARG A 47 -0.79 -0.82 -12.20
C ARG A 47 -1.57 -1.17 -10.94
N ALA A 48 -1.03 -0.77 -9.79
CA ALA A 48 -1.73 -0.85 -8.52
C ALA A 48 -2.88 0.18 -8.45
N THR A 49 -4.03 -0.27 -7.92
CA THR A 49 -5.14 0.58 -7.49
C THR A 49 -5.36 0.35 -6.00
N VAL A 50 -5.35 1.43 -5.23
CA VAL A 50 -5.59 1.42 -3.79
C VAL A 50 -6.97 2.02 -3.52
N LEU A 51 -7.86 1.23 -2.94
CA LEU A 51 -9.18 1.70 -2.50
C LEU A 51 -9.18 1.84 -0.98
N PHE A 52 -9.31 3.09 -0.52
CA PHE A 52 -9.42 3.39 0.90
C PHE A 52 -10.71 2.80 1.50
N ARG A 53 -10.58 2.17 2.67
CA ARG A 53 -11.70 1.66 3.48
C ARG A 53 -11.67 2.29 4.88
N PRO A 54 -12.69 3.08 5.25
CA PRO A 54 -12.77 3.66 6.59
C PRO A 54 -12.77 2.60 7.71
N GLY A 55 -12.19 2.94 8.85
CA GLY A 55 -12.15 2.09 10.06
C GLY A 55 -10.77 1.51 10.34
N ALA A 56 -10.56 1.10 11.59
CA ALA A 56 -9.29 0.52 12.04
C ALA A 56 -8.99 -0.79 11.29
N PRO A 57 -7.70 -1.11 11.03
CA PRO A 57 -7.29 -2.44 10.62
C PRO A 57 -7.81 -3.49 11.59
N ALA A 58 -8.16 -4.68 11.09
CA ALA A 58 -8.44 -5.80 11.98
C ALA A 58 -7.16 -6.10 12.80
N PRO A 59 -7.27 -6.40 14.10
CA PRO A 59 -6.10 -6.81 14.87
C PRO A 59 -5.49 -8.05 14.22
N VAL A 60 -4.19 -7.99 13.95
CA VAL A 60 -3.41 -9.15 13.53
C VAL A 60 -3.33 -10.06 14.76
N GLY A 61 -3.91 -11.27 14.64
CA GLY A 61 -3.88 -12.29 15.69
C GLY A 61 -2.52 -12.91 15.87
#